data_AF-G0J724-F1
#
_entry.id   AF-G0J724-F1
#
_cell.length_a   1.000
_cell.length_b   1.000
_cell.length_c   1.000
_cell.angle_alpha   90.00
_cell.angle_beta   90.00
_cell.angle_gamma   90.00
#
_symmetry.space_group_name_H-M   'P 1'
#
loop_
_entity.id
_entity.type
_entity.pdbx_description
1 polymer ?
#
loop_
_entity_poly.entity_id
_entity_poly.type
_entity_poly.pdbx_seq_one_letter_code
_entity_poly.pdbx_strand_id
1 'polypeptide(L)'
;MKKLIVFFLACLNFACDTEINPTLNPAAEVMVVDAWLNDKNETQKIFLTISQPYFDQSLPEKVEDANVSVIDLSSGETITFIETDAYYAWEPGDEGFLEVGHQYQLRIEVEGVTYSANARLGPVPEVDSVQFTYNPKDINFKEPYFTAEFLANDIPGQGDAYWIKAWKNGVYLSKPSEINIAYDAGFSSNQTMDGVLFNQIIRKDFVNPWDKNPDNENVLLPPYVVGDSLYLEIHSIDPMAFEFLSGVILQTNRPGGFSELFATPLANVISNIHTVSGESPTRVQGFFNVSAVTSGGGELTAAIAEAAMNPDGN
;
A
#
# COMPACT_ATOMS: atom_id res chain seq x y z
N MET A 1 -7.36 -8.72 -61.80
CA MET A 1 -6.83 -9.61 -60.75
C MET A 1 -6.36 -8.85 -59.50
N LYS A 2 -5.46 -7.84 -59.59
CA LYS A 2 -5.06 -7.02 -58.43
C LYS A 2 -6.23 -6.36 -57.65
N LYS A 3 -7.26 -5.85 -58.35
CA LYS A 3 -8.44 -5.25 -57.71
C LYS A 3 -9.36 -6.25 -56.98
N LEU A 4 -9.35 -7.53 -57.37
CA LEU A 4 -10.11 -8.58 -56.67
C LEU A 4 -9.40 -9.03 -55.38
N ILE A 5 -8.06 -9.06 -55.40
CA ILE A 5 -7.25 -9.41 -54.23
C ILE A 5 -7.38 -8.36 -53.12
N VAL A 6 -7.44 -7.07 -53.49
CA VAL A 6 -7.67 -5.97 -52.53
C VAL A 6 -9.06 -6.05 -51.88
N PHE A 7 -10.09 -6.46 -52.64
CA PHE A 7 -11.44 -6.65 -52.09
C PHE A 7 -11.53 -7.87 -51.16
N PHE A 8 -10.81 -8.95 -51.47
CA PHE A 8 -10.75 -10.15 -50.63
C PHE A 8 -9.95 -9.92 -49.34
N LEU A 9 -8.90 -9.08 -49.39
CA LEU A 9 -8.09 -8.70 -48.22
C LEU A 9 -8.83 -7.72 -47.29
N ALA A 10 -9.75 -6.91 -47.82
CA ALA A 10 -10.59 -6.00 -47.02
C ALA A 10 -11.62 -6.74 -46.16
N CYS A 11 -12.14 -7.89 -46.61
CA CYS A 11 -13.11 -8.68 -45.85
C CYS A 11 -12.51 -9.45 -44.66
N LEU A 12 -11.18 -9.59 -44.58
CA LEU A 12 -10.48 -10.27 -43.48
C LEU A 12 -10.36 -9.43 -42.19
N ASN A 13 -10.89 -8.19 -42.18
CA ASN A 13 -10.85 -7.30 -41.01
C ASN A 13 -12.19 -7.19 -40.26
N PHE A 14 -13.20 -7.99 -40.61
CA PHE A 14 -14.39 -8.16 -39.76
C PHE A 14 -14.09 -9.19 -38.67
N ALA A 15 -13.31 -8.79 -37.67
CA ALA A 15 -13.30 -9.49 -36.39
C ALA A 15 -14.65 -9.18 -35.71
N CYS A 16 -15.60 -10.11 -35.83
CA CYS A 16 -16.75 -10.15 -34.93
C CYS A 16 -16.25 -10.64 -33.58
N ASP A 17 -15.73 -9.73 -32.76
CA ASP A 17 -15.47 -10.05 -31.37
C ASP A 17 -16.83 -10.25 -30.69
N THR A 18 -17.14 -11.52 -30.42
CA THR A 18 -18.31 -11.86 -29.63
C THR A 18 -17.96 -11.55 -28.18
N GLU A 19 -18.53 -10.48 -27.65
CA GLU A 19 -18.39 -10.15 -26.23
C GLU A 19 -19.05 -11.26 -25.41
N ILE A 20 -18.22 -12.09 -24.78
CA ILE A 20 -18.69 -13.14 -23.88
C ILE A 20 -18.84 -12.48 -22.51
N ASN A 21 -20.08 -12.29 -22.07
CA ASN A 21 -20.40 -11.91 -20.70
C ASN A 21 -20.81 -13.17 -19.93
N PRO A 22 -19.86 -13.94 -19.36
CA PRO A 22 -20.21 -15.15 -18.64
C PRO A 22 -21.06 -14.77 -17.41
N THR A 23 -22.24 -15.37 -17.28
CA THR A 23 -22.99 -15.29 -16.03
C THR A 23 -22.24 -16.12 -15.00
N LEU A 24 -21.62 -15.45 -14.03
CA LEU A 24 -20.95 -16.12 -12.92
C LEU A 24 -21.98 -16.55 -11.89
N ASN A 25 -21.77 -17.72 -11.29
CA ASN A 25 -22.53 -18.09 -10.10
C ASN A 25 -22.16 -17.11 -8.98
N PRO A 26 -23.13 -16.63 -8.19
CA PRO A 26 -22.83 -15.82 -7.02
C PRO A 26 -21.89 -16.60 -6.10
N ALA A 27 -20.77 -15.98 -5.74
CA ALA A 27 -19.86 -16.53 -4.74
C ALA A 27 -20.51 -16.42 -3.36
N ALA A 28 -20.12 -17.30 -2.44
CA ALA A 28 -20.47 -17.09 -1.04
C ALA A 28 -19.88 -15.76 -0.56
N GLU A 29 -20.71 -14.97 0.12
CA GLU A 29 -20.29 -13.70 0.70
C GLU A 29 -19.15 -13.92 1.70
N VAL A 30 -18.21 -12.98 1.70
CA VAL A 30 -17.04 -12.95 2.58
C VAL A 30 -17.05 -11.62 3.29
N MET A 31 -17.00 -11.64 4.62
CA MET A 31 -16.76 -10.43 5.40
C MET A 31 -15.29 -10.02 5.25
N VAL A 32 -15.04 -8.77 4.88
CA VAL A 32 -13.71 -8.20 4.71
C VAL A 32 -13.47 -7.14 5.78
N VAL A 33 -12.40 -7.33 6.55
CA VAL A 33 -11.96 -6.41 7.61
C VAL A 33 -10.74 -5.63 7.15
N ASP A 34 -10.84 -4.31 7.09
CA ASP A 34 -9.72 -3.40 6.87
C ASP A 34 -9.52 -2.56 8.13
N ALA A 35 -8.50 -2.91 8.92
CA ALA A 35 -8.23 -2.34 10.23
C ALA A 35 -6.74 -2.01 10.38
N TRP A 36 -6.28 -0.97 9.68
CA TRP A 36 -4.91 -0.43 9.81
C TRP A 36 -4.92 0.82 10.69
N LEU A 37 -4.58 0.66 11.97
CA LEU A 37 -4.60 1.72 12.96
C LEU A 37 -3.18 2.26 13.19
N ASN A 38 -3.08 3.51 13.65
CA ASN A 38 -1.79 4.15 13.91
C ASN A 38 -1.84 5.07 15.15
N ASP A 39 -0.67 5.51 15.60
CA ASP A 39 -0.48 6.35 16.78
C ASP A 39 -0.59 7.86 16.49
N LYS A 40 -0.97 8.24 15.26
CA LYS A 40 -1.17 9.65 14.91
C LYS A 40 -2.44 10.16 15.59
N ASN A 41 -2.41 11.45 15.93
CA ASN A 41 -3.58 12.15 16.46
C ASN A 41 -4.60 12.48 15.34
N GLU A 42 -5.20 11.42 14.78
CA GLU A 42 -6.23 11.46 13.75
C GLU A 42 -7.30 10.40 14.02
N THR A 43 -8.50 10.58 13.46
CA THR A 43 -9.59 9.61 13.59
C THR A 43 -9.16 8.26 13.04
N GLN A 44 -9.16 7.25 13.91
CA GLN A 44 -8.84 5.87 13.59
C GLN A 44 -10.07 5.17 13.03
N LYS A 45 -9.90 4.36 11.98
CA LYS A 45 -11.02 3.80 11.21
C LYS A 45 -10.86 2.30 11.00
N ILE A 46 -11.97 1.59 11.12
CA ILE A 46 -12.08 0.15 10.81
C ILE A 46 -13.22 -0.01 9.83
N PHE A 47 -12.95 -0.55 8.65
CA PHE A 47 -13.96 -0.87 7.66
C PHE A 47 -14.32 -2.34 7.74
N LEU A 48 -15.61 -2.62 7.95
CA LEU A 48 -16.18 -3.95 7.85
C LEU A 48 -17.10 -3.96 6.65
N THR A 49 -16.80 -4.78 5.64
CA THR A 49 -17.57 -4.82 4.39
C THR A 49 -17.89 -6.24 3.96
N ILE A 50 -18.86 -6.39 3.05
CA ILE A 50 -19.16 -7.67 2.40
C ILE A 50 -18.59 -7.66 0.98
N SER A 51 -17.95 -8.78 0.60
CA SER A 51 -17.41 -8.97 -0.74
C SER A 51 -18.51 -8.92 -1.80
N GLN A 52 -18.24 -8.25 -2.92
CA GLN A 52 -19.17 -8.15 -4.04
C GLN A 52 -18.79 -9.05 -5.23
N PRO A 53 -19.72 -9.33 -6.14
CA PRO A 53 -19.42 -10.05 -7.39
C PRO A 53 -18.32 -9.35 -8.21
N TYR A 54 -17.52 -10.14 -8.93
CA TYR A 54 -16.33 -9.66 -9.64
C TYR A 54 -16.58 -8.50 -10.62
N PHE A 55 -17.72 -8.51 -11.31
CA PHE A 55 -18.09 -7.47 -12.29
C PHE A 55 -18.88 -6.31 -11.67
N ASP A 56 -19.14 -6.33 -10.37
CA ASP A 56 -19.80 -5.24 -9.67
C ASP A 56 -18.80 -4.11 -9.40
N GLN A 57 -19.16 -2.92 -9.86
CA GLN A 57 -18.35 -1.69 -9.72
C GLN A 57 -18.90 -0.76 -8.63
N SER A 58 -19.95 -1.16 -7.92
CA SER A 58 -20.43 -0.44 -6.75
C SER A 58 -19.42 -0.52 -5.60
N LEU A 59 -19.62 0.32 -4.57
CA LEU A 59 -18.82 0.23 -3.37
C LEU A 59 -19.29 -0.97 -2.54
N PRO A 60 -18.37 -1.72 -1.91
CA PRO A 60 -18.74 -2.80 -1.00
C PRO A 60 -19.67 -2.31 0.11
N GLU A 61 -20.69 -3.10 0.40
CA GLU A 61 -21.65 -2.80 1.46
C GLU A 61 -20.99 -2.93 2.85
N LYS A 62 -21.25 -1.96 3.74
CA LYS A 62 -20.76 -1.96 5.12
C LYS A 62 -21.53 -3.01 5.93
N VAL A 63 -20.83 -3.75 6.80
CA VAL A 63 -21.45 -4.59 7.82
C VAL A 63 -21.94 -3.71 8.97
N GLU A 64 -23.25 -3.66 9.18
CA GLU A 64 -23.91 -2.85 10.22
C GLU A 64 -24.05 -3.60 11.55
N ASP A 65 -24.38 -2.86 12.62
CA ASP A 65 -24.74 -3.41 13.94
C ASP A 65 -23.65 -4.32 14.57
N ALA A 66 -22.38 -4.07 14.26
CA ALA A 66 -21.26 -4.80 14.86
C ALA A 66 -20.69 -4.10 16.10
N ASN A 67 -20.36 -4.86 17.13
CA ASN A 67 -19.55 -4.36 18.25
C ASN A 67 -18.07 -4.50 17.90
N VAL A 68 -17.39 -3.37 17.69
CA VAL A 68 -15.97 -3.34 17.31
C VAL A 68 -15.13 -2.76 18.43
N SER A 69 -14.09 -3.50 18.84
CA SER A 69 -13.17 -3.06 19.89
C SER A 69 -11.74 -3.51 19.65
N VAL A 70 -10.79 -2.73 20.16
CA VAL A 70 -9.37 -3.07 20.21
C VAL A 70 -8.93 -3.13 21.67
N ILE A 71 -8.28 -4.22 22.03
CA ILE A 71 -7.81 -4.51 23.39
C ILE A 71 -6.29 -4.46 23.38
N ASP A 72 -5.69 -3.64 24.22
CA ASP A 72 -4.27 -3.74 24.54
C ASP A 72 -4.06 -4.93 25.48
N LEU A 73 -3.43 -5.99 24.99
CA LEU A 73 -3.18 -7.22 25.75
C LEU A 73 -2.11 -7.05 26.83
N SER A 74 -1.37 -5.95 26.80
CA SER A 74 -0.28 -5.63 27.73
C SER A 74 -0.79 -4.84 28.93
N SER A 75 -1.65 -3.85 28.70
CA SER A 75 -2.25 -3.02 29.75
C SER A 75 -3.63 -3.52 30.22
N GLY A 76 -4.35 -4.24 29.35
CA GLY A 76 -5.74 -4.66 29.54
C GLY A 76 -6.77 -3.59 29.17
N GLU A 77 -6.34 -2.43 28.65
CA GLU A 77 -7.23 -1.38 28.19
C GLU A 77 -8.04 -1.84 26.97
N THR A 78 -9.30 -1.39 26.87
CA THR A 78 -10.19 -1.71 25.76
C THR A 78 -10.79 -0.44 25.18
N ILE A 79 -10.60 -0.25 23.89
CA ILE A 79 -11.13 0.86 23.11
C ILE A 79 -12.26 0.36 22.23
N THR A 80 -13.42 1.03 22.31
CA THR A 80 -14.59 0.72 21.47
C THR A 80 -14.68 1.71 20.33
N PHE A 81 -14.93 1.20 19.12
CA PHE A 81 -15.16 2.00 17.93
C PHE A 81 -16.65 2.23 17.74
N ILE A 82 -17.03 3.46 17.40
CA ILE A 82 -18.40 3.90 17.20
C ILE A 82 -18.77 3.76 15.73
N GLU A 83 -19.92 3.15 15.47
CA GLU A 83 -20.42 2.97 14.11
C GLU A 83 -20.77 4.32 13.44
N THR A 84 -20.43 4.42 12.16
CA THR A 84 -20.81 5.53 11.27
C THR A 84 -21.47 4.99 9.99
N ASP A 85 -21.89 5.87 9.09
CA ASP A 85 -22.47 5.48 7.80
C ASP A 85 -21.51 4.65 6.93
N ALA A 86 -20.19 4.80 7.09
CA ALA A 86 -19.19 4.18 6.21
C ALA A 86 -18.20 3.24 6.90
N TYR A 87 -17.96 3.40 8.21
CA TYR A 87 -16.95 2.67 8.96
C TYR A 87 -17.19 2.72 10.47
N TYR A 88 -16.41 1.99 11.24
CA TYR A 88 -16.33 2.10 12.70
C TYR A 88 -15.17 3.02 13.06
N ALA A 89 -15.41 4.02 13.91
CA ALA A 89 -14.51 5.13 14.15
C ALA A 89 -14.13 5.24 15.63
N TRP A 90 -12.87 5.61 15.88
CA TRP A 90 -12.44 6.08 17.19
C TRP A 90 -11.72 7.42 17.03
N GLU A 91 -12.12 8.40 17.83
CA GLU A 91 -11.48 9.71 17.86
C GLU A 91 -10.47 9.74 19.02
N PRO A 92 -9.20 10.09 18.76
CA PRO A 92 -8.22 10.26 19.82
C PRO A 92 -8.61 11.39 20.76
N GLY A 93 -8.43 11.14 22.05
CA GLY A 93 -8.46 12.19 23.08
C GLY A 93 -7.12 12.93 23.17
N ASP A 94 -6.82 13.47 24.34
CA ASP A 94 -5.51 14.07 24.61
C ASP A 94 -4.39 13.01 24.67
N GLU A 95 -4.75 11.77 24.98
CA GLU A 95 -3.85 10.60 25.01
C GLU A 95 -4.25 9.62 23.90
N GLY A 96 -3.25 9.10 23.18
CA GLY A 96 -3.42 7.99 22.25
C GLY A 96 -3.58 6.66 23.00
N PHE A 97 -4.11 5.62 22.31
CA PHE A 97 -4.29 4.28 22.92
C PHE A 97 -3.22 3.26 22.51
N LEU A 98 -2.24 3.70 21.70
CA LEU A 98 -1.19 2.86 21.14
C LEU A 98 0.15 3.14 21.79
N GLU A 99 0.84 2.09 22.21
CA GLU A 99 2.14 2.12 22.88
C GLU A 99 3.12 1.16 22.17
N VAL A 100 4.33 1.65 21.90
CA VAL A 100 5.39 0.88 21.24
C VAL A 100 5.80 -0.33 22.08
N GLY A 101 5.81 -1.50 21.44
CA GLY A 101 6.16 -2.77 22.04
C GLY A 101 4.96 -3.58 22.55
N HIS A 102 3.77 -2.98 22.64
CA HIS A 102 2.56 -3.66 23.11
C HIS A 102 1.95 -4.57 22.02
N GLN A 103 1.11 -5.51 22.48
CA GLN A 103 0.30 -6.38 21.61
C GLN A 103 -1.15 -5.99 21.69
N TYR A 104 -1.81 -5.93 20.53
CA TYR A 104 -3.20 -5.53 20.41
C TYR A 104 -4.04 -6.64 19.82
N GLN A 105 -5.28 -6.73 20.27
CA GLN A 105 -6.30 -7.64 19.76
C GLN A 105 -7.49 -6.85 19.22
N LEU A 106 -7.82 -7.04 17.96
CA LEU A 106 -9.12 -6.66 17.40
C LEU A 106 -10.16 -7.72 17.80
N ARG A 107 -11.33 -7.26 18.23
CA ARG A 107 -12.52 -8.07 18.49
C ARG A 107 -13.73 -7.45 17.80
N ILE A 108 -14.40 -8.25 16.98
CA ILE A 108 -15.61 -7.87 16.26
C ILE A 108 -16.70 -8.88 16.63
N GLU A 109 -17.84 -8.41 17.12
CA GLU A 109 -19.03 -9.24 17.35
C GLU A 109 -20.16 -8.76 16.47
N VAL A 110 -20.66 -9.64 15.61
CA VAL A 110 -21.75 -9.33 14.67
C VAL A 110 -22.58 -10.59 14.46
N GLU A 111 -23.92 -10.45 14.50
CA GLU A 111 -24.87 -11.55 14.31
C GLU A 111 -24.62 -12.80 15.19
N GLY A 112 -24.07 -12.60 16.40
CA GLY A 112 -23.75 -13.69 17.33
C GLY A 112 -22.46 -14.47 17.01
N VAL A 113 -21.68 -14.01 16.03
CA VAL A 113 -20.34 -14.53 15.69
C VAL A 113 -19.29 -13.58 16.23
N THR A 114 -18.22 -14.11 16.82
CA THR A 114 -17.05 -13.32 17.26
C THR A 114 -15.85 -13.60 16.37
N TYR A 115 -15.27 -12.54 15.81
CA TYR A 115 -14.02 -12.56 15.06
C TYR A 115 -12.90 -11.87 15.85
N SER A 116 -11.67 -12.33 15.66
CA SER A 116 -10.51 -11.74 16.30
C SER A 116 -9.28 -11.74 15.40
N ALA A 117 -8.36 -10.83 15.69
CA ALA A 117 -7.04 -10.75 15.10
C ALA A 117 -6.07 -10.11 16.09
N ASN A 118 -4.78 -10.42 15.98
CA ASN A 118 -3.75 -9.83 16.82
C ASN A 118 -2.68 -9.16 15.94
N ALA A 119 -2.08 -8.10 16.45
CA ALA A 119 -0.92 -7.43 15.86
C ALA A 119 -0.04 -6.84 16.96
N ARG A 120 1.28 -6.86 16.77
CA ARG A 120 2.23 -6.17 17.65
C ARG A 120 2.57 -4.79 17.08
N LEU A 121 2.63 -3.79 17.96
CA LEU A 121 3.12 -2.46 17.60
C LEU A 121 4.64 -2.40 17.72
N GLY A 122 5.33 -2.33 16.58
CA GLY A 122 6.79 -2.25 16.51
C GLY A 122 7.31 -0.82 16.73
N PRO A 123 8.61 -0.65 17.02
CA PRO A 123 9.23 0.67 16.97
C PRO A 123 9.35 1.14 15.50
N VAL A 124 9.63 2.42 15.30
CA VAL A 124 9.77 3.02 13.97
C VAL A 124 10.95 3.99 13.94
N PRO A 125 11.82 3.95 12.91
CA PRO A 125 12.96 4.85 12.83
C PRO A 125 12.54 6.27 12.47
N GLU A 126 13.30 7.26 12.93
CA GLU A 126 13.12 8.65 12.51
C GLU A 126 13.57 8.86 11.05
N VAL A 127 12.87 9.75 10.34
CA VAL A 127 13.30 10.23 9.02
C VAL A 127 14.24 11.43 9.22
N ASP A 128 15.51 11.27 8.89
CA ASP A 128 16.52 12.32 9.05
C ASP A 128 16.34 13.44 8.02
N SER A 129 16.28 13.07 6.74
CA SER A 129 16.15 14.06 5.67
C SER A 129 15.63 13.47 4.35
N VAL A 130 15.16 14.36 3.47
CA VAL A 130 14.91 14.06 2.06
C VAL A 130 15.93 14.82 1.22
N GLN A 131 16.54 14.11 0.27
CA GLN A 131 17.52 14.67 -0.67
C GLN A 131 17.02 14.57 -2.10
N PHE A 132 17.35 15.58 -2.91
CA PHE A 132 17.06 15.59 -4.33
C PHE A 132 18.35 15.55 -5.12
N THR A 133 18.42 14.63 -6.08
CA THR A 133 19.58 14.44 -6.96
C THR A 133 19.22 14.87 -8.37
N TYR A 134 20.05 15.73 -8.97
CA TYR A 134 19.94 16.09 -10.39
C TYR A 134 20.37 14.92 -11.29
N ASN A 135 19.61 14.70 -12.36
CA ASN A 135 19.92 13.70 -13.38
C ASN A 135 19.86 14.37 -14.76
N PRO A 136 20.90 14.23 -15.61
CA PRO A 136 20.83 14.67 -17.00
C PRO A 136 19.79 13.84 -17.76
N LYS A 137 19.28 14.38 -18.87
CA LYS A 137 18.36 13.66 -19.76
C LYS A 137 18.97 12.33 -20.23
N ASP A 138 18.12 11.34 -20.45
CA ASP A 138 18.53 10.01 -20.89
C ASP A 138 17.54 9.39 -21.90
N ILE A 139 17.59 8.07 -22.08
CA ILE A 139 16.70 7.37 -23.00
C ILE A 139 15.24 7.37 -22.52
N ASN A 140 15.01 7.34 -21.22
CA ASN A 140 13.69 7.30 -20.59
C ASN A 140 13.15 8.72 -20.37
N PHE A 141 14.00 9.69 -20.04
CA PHE A 141 13.62 11.09 -19.79
C PHE A 141 14.22 12.02 -20.84
N LYS A 142 13.38 12.68 -21.65
CA LYS A 142 13.84 13.57 -22.74
C LYS A 142 14.32 14.95 -22.28
N GLU A 143 14.18 15.25 -20.99
CA GLU A 143 14.61 16.47 -20.32
C GLU A 143 15.37 16.12 -19.03
N PRO A 144 16.23 17.01 -18.51
CA PRO A 144 16.83 16.81 -17.19
C PRO A 144 15.75 16.73 -16.11
N TYR A 145 16.02 15.95 -15.07
CA TYR A 145 15.04 15.64 -14.03
C TYR A 145 15.70 15.49 -12.66
N PHE A 146 14.88 15.52 -11.60
CA PHE A 146 15.35 15.24 -10.25
C PHE A 146 14.72 13.96 -9.73
N THR A 147 15.50 13.20 -8.95
CA THR A 147 14.99 12.08 -8.14
C THR A 147 15.11 12.42 -6.67
N ALA A 148 14.17 11.94 -5.86
CA ALA A 148 14.19 12.08 -4.42
C ALA A 148 14.68 10.79 -3.74
N GLU A 149 15.36 10.90 -2.61
CA GLU A 149 15.61 9.79 -1.68
C GLU A 149 15.41 10.27 -0.24
N PHE A 150 14.91 9.40 0.64
CA PHE A 150 14.89 9.67 2.08
C PHE A 150 16.09 9.03 2.77
N LEU A 151 16.56 9.66 3.84
CA LEU A 151 17.55 9.10 4.74
C LEU A 151 16.89 8.73 6.05
N ALA A 152 16.91 7.44 6.36
CA ALA A 152 16.53 6.89 7.66
C ALA A 152 17.38 5.63 7.87
N ASN A 153 17.84 5.43 9.10
CA ASN A 153 18.52 4.19 9.47
C ASN A 153 17.51 3.30 10.17
N ASP A 154 17.51 2.02 9.82
CA ASP A 154 16.80 0.99 10.57
C ASP A 154 17.24 1.00 12.05
N ILE A 155 16.34 0.58 12.93
CA ILE A 155 16.60 0.52 14.36
C ILE A 155 17.46 -0.72 14.66
N PRO A 156 18.55 -0.60 15.44
CA PRO A 156 19.34 -1.77 15.82
C PRO A 156 18.49 -2.86 16.50
N GLY A 157 18.45 -4.04 15.88
CA GLY A 157 17.52 -5.11 16.18
C GLY A 157 17.18 -5.88 14.90
N GLN A 158 16.72 -7.12 15.05
CA GLN A 158 16.23 -7.90 13.90
C GLN A 158 14.75 -8.19 14.08
N GLY A 159 14.03 -8.20 12.97
CA GLY A 159 12.61 -8.58 12.95
C GLY A 159 11.67 -7.39 12.85
N ASP A 160 12.18 -6.17 12.65
CA ASP A 160 11.34 -5.00 12.45
C ASP A 160 10.87 -4.97 11.00
N ALA A 161 9.61 -4.65 10.78
CA ALA A 161 9.05 -4.55 9.45
C ALA A 161 8.36 -3.20 9.29
N TYR A 162 8.44 -2.64 8.09
CA TYR A 162 7.95 -1.29 7.82
C TYR A 162 7.13 -1.24 6.53
N TRP A 163 6.12 -0.38 6.54
CA TRP A 163 5.46 0.10 5.33
C TRP A 163 5.76 1.59 5.17
N ILE A 164 6.53 1.92 4.13
CA ILE A 164 6.86 3.29 3.78
C ILE A 164 5.82 3.81 2.80
N LYS A 165 5.17 4.92 3.13
CA LYS A 165 4.17 5.58 2.31
C LYS A 165 4.72 6.92 1.85
N ALA A 166 4.51 7.27 0.58
CA ALA A 166 5.04 8.49 0.00
C ALA A 166 3.95 9.31 -0.69
N TRP A 167 4.07 10.63 -0.62
CA TRP A 167 3.20 11.60 -1.24
C TRP A 167 4.03 12.60 -2.04
N LYS A 168 3.70 12.77 -3.32
CA LYS A 168 4.23 13.85 -4.15
C LYS A 168 3.22 14.98 -4.18
N ASN A 169 3.59 16.17 -3.73
CA ASN A 169 2.70 17.35 -3.72
C ASN A 169 1.35 17.10 -3.03
N GLY A 170 1.35 16.31 -1.96
CA GLY A 170 0.14 15.90 -1.23
C GLY A 170 -0.67 14.78 -1.89
N VAL A 171 -0.25 14.27 -3.06
CA VAL A 171 -0.89 13.14 -3.74
C VAL A 171 -0.20 11.84 -3.34
N TYR A 172 -0.96 10.91 -2.77
CA TYR A 172 -0.44 9.61 -2.34
C TYR A 172 0.01 8.77 -3.54
N LEU A 173 1.21 8.20 -3.45
CA LEU A 173 1.73 7.22 -4.40
C LEU A 173 1.11 5.85 -4.08
N SER A 174 -0.07 5.61 -4.64
CA SER A 174 -0.94 4.48 -4.28
C SER A 174 -0.96 3.34 -5.30
N LYS A 175 -0.11 3.36 -6.34
CA LYS A 175 -0.09 2.28 -7.34
C LYS A 175 0.44 0.98 -6.70
N PRO A 176 0.03 -0.19 -7.19
CA PRO A 176 0.63 -1.46 -6.75
C PRO A 176 2.16 -1.51 -6.84
N SER A 177 2.75 -0.84 -7.84
CA SER A 177 4.19 -0.71 -8.02
C SER A 177 4.87 0.27 -7.05
N GLU A 178 4.10 1.06 -6.30
CA GLU A 178 4.56 2.07 -5.35
C GLU A 178 4.42 1.60 -3.89
N ILE A 179 3.83 0.41 -3.65
CA ILE A 179 3.81 -0.19 -2.33
C ILE A 179 5.24 -0.53 -1.91
N ASN A 180 5.73 0.18 -0.90
CA ASN A 180 7.10 0.09 -0.41
C ASN A 180 7.14 -0.52 0.98
N ILE A 181 7.62 -1.77 1.07
CA ILE A 181 7.76 -2.48 2.34
C ILE A 181 9.21 -2.87 2.57
N ALA A 182 9.60 -2.88 3.84
CA ALA A 182 10.94 -3.21 4.27
C ALA A 182 10.89 -4.21 5.43
N TYR A 183 11.93 -5.04 5.51
CA TYR A 183 12.21 -5.90 6.66
C TYR A 183 13.62 -5.58 7.12
N ASP A 184 13.74 -5.08 8.34
CA ASP A 184 14.86 -4.27 8.82
C ASP A 184 15.19 -3.19 7.75
N ALA A 185 16.46 -2.95 7.40
CA ALA A 185 16.84 -2.06 6.28
C ALA A 185 16.74 -2.71 4.88
N GLY A 186 16.22 -3.94 4.76
CA GLY A 186 16.25 -4.77 3.55
C GLY A 186 14.87 -5.19 3.02
N PHE A 187 14.84 -6.21 2.16
CA PHE A 187 13.63 -6.65 1.45
C PHE A 187 12.95 -7.89 2.01
N SER A 188 13.57 -8.59 2.97
CA SER A 188 13.04 -9.85 3.49
C SER A 188 13.70 -10.24 4.80
N SER A 189 12.98 -11.01 5.61
CA SER A 189 13.49 -11.58 6.87
C SER A 189 14.73 -12.47 6.73
N ASN A 190 15.04 -12.94 5.51
CA ASN A 190 16.23 -13.76 5.23
C ASN A 190 17.49 -12.94 4.96
N GLN A 191 17.38 -11.62 4.80
CA GLN A 191 18.51 -10.73 4.53
C GLN A 191 18.81 -9.91 5.79
N THR A 192 19.98 -10.14 6.39
CA THR A 192 20.37 -9.40 7.58
C THR A 192 20.91 -8.03 7.18
N MET A 193 20.07 -6.99 7.27
CA MET A 193 20.43 -5.58 7.13
C MET A 193 19.92 -4.82 8.35
N ASP A 194 20.63 -4.94 9.47
CA ASP A 194 20.23 -4.45 10.80
C ASP A 194 20.95 -3.14 11.15
N GLY A 195 20.21 -2.13 11.59
CA GLY A 195 20.77 -0.91 12.18
C GLY A 195 21.49 0.01 11.19
N VAL A 196 21.20 -0.15 9.89
CA VAL A 196 21.86 0.56 8.79
C VAL A 196 20.87 1.39 7.98
N LEU A 197 21.40 2.26 7.12
CA LEU A 197 20.63 3.01 6.14
C LEU A 197 19.81 2.06 5.27
N PHE A 198 18.52 2.38 5.09
CA PHE A 198 17.62 1.60 4.23
C PHE A 198 18.24 1.36 2.84
N ASN A 199 17.94 0.18 2.29
CA ASN A 199 18.38 -0.17 0.94
C ASN A 199 17.99 0.93 -0.07
N GLN A 200 18.86 1.19 -1.03
CA GLN A 200 18.65 2.24 -2.03
C GLN A 200 17.31 2.09 -2.78
N ILE A 201 16.87 0.87 -3.11
CA ILE A 201 15.58 0.68 -3.81
C ILE A 201 14.42 1.13 -2.91
N ILE A 202 14.45 0.78 -1.62
CA ILE A 202 13.44 1.18 -0.62
C ILE A 202 13.43 2.70 -0.47
N ARG A 203 14.61 3.31 -0.31
CA ARG A 203 14.69 4.74 0.01
C ARG A 203 14.65 5.70 -1.15
N LYS A 204 14.83 5.21 -2.38
CA LYS A 204 14.83 6.00 -3.61
C LYS A 204 13.79 5.51 -4.62
N ASP A 205 13.86 4.25 -5.07
CA ASP A 205 13.12 3.85 -6.27
C ASP A 205 11.60 3.86 -6.09
N PHE A 206 11.10 3.57 -4.89
CA PHE A 206 9.65 3.58 -4.60
C PHE A 206 9.08 4.97 -4.25
N VAL A 207 9.92 5.97 -3.98
CA VAL A 207 9.47 7.35 -3.69
C VAL A 207 9.53 8.26 -4.91
N ASN A 208 9.89 7.72 -6.07
CA ASN A 208 9.92 8.42 -7.35
C ASN A 208 8.82 7.86 -8.26
N PRO A 209 7.81 8.66 -8.66
CA PRO A 209 6.78 8.18 -9.58
C PRO A 209 7.34 8.02 -11.00
N TRP A 210 7.32 6.79 -11.51
CA TRP A 210 7.82 6.44 -12.84
C TRP A 210 6.69 6.46 -13.89
N ASP A 211 6.01 7.60 -13.99
CA ASP A 211 4.82 7.73 -14.83
C ASP A 211 5.16 7.82 -16.31
N LYS A 212 4.39 7.09 -17.14
CA LYS A 212 4.48 7.20 -18.60
C LYS A 212 4.00 8.56 -19.07
N ASN A 213 4.68 9.10 -20.08
CA ASN A 213 4.23 10.30 -20.75
C ASN A 213 2.98 9.96 -21.61
N PRO A 214 1.86 10.68 -21.45
CA PRO A 214 0.62 10.42 -22.19
C PRO A 214 0.76 10.62 -23.71
N ASP A 215 1.69 11.49 -24.15
CA ASP A 215 1.94 11.77 -25.56
C ASP A 215 2.95 10.80 -26.18
N ASN A 216 3.75 10.10 -25.36
CA ASN A 216 4.73 9.11 -25.83
C ASN A 216 5.03 8.07 -24.74
N GLU A 217 4.39 6.91 -24.84
CA GLU A 217 4.52 5.83 -23.86
C GLU A 217 5.94 5.25 -23.69
N ASN A 218 6.87 5.56 -24.61
CA ASN A 218 8.28 5.16 -24.52
C ASN A 218 9.15 6.16 -23.72
N VAL A 219 8.53 7.19 -23.15
CA VAL A 219 9.18 8.25 -22.38
C VAL A 219 8.46 8.38 -21.05
N LEU A 220 9.22 8.61 -19.99
CA LEU A 220 8.71 8.86 -18.65
C LEU A 220 8.61 10.37 -18.37
N LEU A 221 7.64 10.74 -17.55
CA LEU A 221 7.53 12.08 -16.98
C LEU A 221 8.59 12.27 -15.87
N PRO A 222 9.27 13.42 -15.79
CA PRO A 222 10.19 13.72 -14.70
C PRO A 222 9.54 13.47 -13.32
N PRO A 223 10.14 12.65 -12.44
CA PRO A 223 9.55 12.34 -11.15
C PRO A 223 9.47 13.57 -10.24
N TYR A 224 10.46 14.46 -10.29
CA TYR A 224 10.44 15.74 -9.59
C TYR A 224 10.98 16.88 -10.48
N VAL A 225 10.33 18.04 -10.38
CA VAL A 225 10.77 19.33 -10.93
C VAL A 225 10.79 20.40 -9.83
N VAL A 226 11.47 21.52 -10.08
CA VAL A 226 11.56 22.62 -9.10
C VAL A 226 10.17 23.10 -8.66
N GLY A 227 9.95 23.14 -7.35
CA GLY A 227 8.67 23.44 -6.70
C GLY A 227 7.87 22.19 -6.29
N ASP A 228 8.28 20.99 -6.70
CA ASP A 228 7.69 19.75 -6.19
C ASP A 228 8.17 19.43 -4.77
N SER A 229 7.40 18.63 -4.05
CA SER A 229 7.66 18.16 -2.70
C SER A 229 7.48 16.65 -2.59
N LEU A 230 8.28 16.02 -1.73
CA LEU A 230 8.10 14.67 -1.25
C LEU A 230 7.79 14.74 0.26
N TYR A 231 6.70 14.11 0.68
CA TYR A 231 6.40 13.78 2.07
C TYR A 231 6.35 12.26 2.19
N LEU A 232 6.88 11.70 3.26
CA LEU A 232 6.79 10.27 3.53
C LEU A 232 6.44 9.99 4.99
N GLU A 233 5.85 8.83 5.20
CA GLU A 233 5.60 8.24 6.50
C GLU A 233 6.23 6.84 6.53
N ILE A 234 6.93 6.52 7.60
CA ILE A 234 7.35 5.14 7.89
C ILE A 234 6.39 4.60 8.93
N HIS A 235 5.72 3.50 8.62
CA HIS A 235 4.79 2.83 9.53
C HIS A 235 5.44 1.54 10.00
N SER A 236 5.58 1.32 11.31
CA SER A 236 5.93 -0.01 11.82
C SER A 236 4.79 -0.98 11.51
N ILE A 237 5.09 -2.19 11.07
CA ILE A 237 4.06 -3.20 10.81
C ILE A 237 4.43 -4.53 11.46
N ASP A 238 3.42 -5.32 11.82
CA ASP A 238 3.65 -6.69 12.28
C ASP A 238 4.31 -7.51 11.15
N PRO A 239 5.24 -8.44 11.43
CA PRO A 239 5.81 -9.30 10.39
C PRO A 239 4.76 -10.04 9.54
N MET A 240 3.60 -10.37 10.10
CA MET A 240 2.50 -10.96 9.31
C MET A 240 1.87 -9.94 8.35
N ALA A 241 1.86 -8.66 8.68
CA ALA A 241 1.41 -7.58 7.80
C ALA A 241 2.38 -7.39 6.62
N PHE A 242 3.69 -7.58 6.84
CA PHE A 242 4.67 -7.60 5.75
C PHE A 242 4.37 -8.72 4.74
N GLU A 243 4.07 -9.93 5.22
CA GLU A 243 3.68 -11.05 4.36
C GLU A 243 2.35 -10.80 3.63
N PHE A 244 1.39 -10.17 4.32
CA PHE A 244 0.13 -9.73 3.70
C PHE A 244 0.38 -8.76 2.54
N LEU A 245 1.13 -7.67 2.77
CA LEU A 245 1.43 -6.67 1.76
C LEU A 245 2.28 -7.24 0.62
N SER A 246 3.22 -8.15 0.91
CA SER A 246 3.96 -8.90 -0.10
C SER A 246 3.02 -9.69 -1.02
N GLY A 247 2.02 -10.35 -0.42
CA GLY A 247 0.93 -10.99 -1.16
C GLY A 247 0.13 -10.00 -2.00
N VAL A 248 -0.25 -8.85 -1.44
CA VAL A 248 -0.99 -7.81 -2.17
C VAL A 248 -0.20 -7.33 -3.37
N ILE A 249 1.10 -7.02 -3.22
CA ILE A 249 1.98 -6.63 -4.32
C ILE A 249 1.99 -7.71 -5.40
N LEU A 250 2.20 -8.97 -5.03
CA LEU A 250 2.25 -10.09 -5.99
C LEU A 250 0.94 -10.24 -6.78
N GLN A 251 -0.20 -10.06 -6.12
CA GLN A 251 -1.51 -10.24 -6.75
C GLN A 251 -1.95 -9.02 -7.58
N THR A 252 -1.50 -7.82 -7.24
CA THR A 252 -2.01 -6.55 -7.82
C THR A 252 -1.03 -5.85 -8.76
N ASN A 253 0.28 -5.98 -8.55
CA ASN A 253 1.30 -5.36 -9.39
C ASN A 253 1.62 -6.21 -10.61
N ARG A 254 0.67 -6.24 -11.55
CA ARG A 254 0.71 -7.07 -12.77
C ARG A 254 0.70 -6.17 -14.00
N PRO A 255 1.88 -5.69 -14.46
CA PRO A 255 1.98 -4.65 -15.50
C PRO A 255 1.55 -5.13 -16.90
N GLY A 256 1.13 -6.38 -17.06
CA GLY A 256 0.70 -6.92 -18.34
C GLY A 256 1.83 -7.49 -19.18
N GLY A 257 1.58 -7.64 -20.48
CA GLY A 257 2.56 -8.10 -21.46
C GLY A 257 2.71 -9.63 -21.54
N PHE A 258 3.75 -10.07 -22.25
CA PHE A 258 3.94 -11.49 -22.58
C PHE A 258 4.17 -12.37 -21.35
N SER A 259 4.77 -11.83 -20.28
CA SER A 259 5.01 -12.56 -19.03
C SER A 259 3.74 -12.94 -18.28
N GLU A 260 2.64 -12.17 -18.42
CA GLU A 260 1.38 -12.47 -17.74
C GLU A 260 0.70 -13.75 -18.26
N LEU A 261 1.07 -14.24 -19.46
CA LEU A 261 0.61 -15.54 -19.95
C LEU A 261 1.06 -16.72 -19.08
N PHE A 262 2.08 -16.50 -18.24
CA PHE A 262 2.64 -17.50 -17.32
C PHE A 262 2.46 -17.12 -15.85
N ALA A 263 1.73 -16.03 -15.58
CA ALA A 263 1.55 -15.56 -14.23
C ALA A 263 0.56 -16.46 -13.48
N THR A 264 0.76 -16.59 -12.18
CA THR A 264 -0.08 -17.44 -11.34
C THR A 264 -1.52 -16.91 -11.32
N PRO A 265 -2.53 -17.81 -11.20
CA PRO A 265 -3.91 -17.38 -11.01
C PRO A 265 -4.01 -16.43 -9.81
N LEU A 266 -4.93 -15.47 -9.89
CA LEU A 266 -5.25 -14.64 -8.75
C LEU A 266 -5.67 -15.51 -7.57
N ALA A 267 -5.12 -15.20 -6.40
CA ALA A 267 -5.40 -15.90 -5.16
C ALA A 267 -5.63 -14.92 -4.03
N ASN A 268 -6.41 -15.33 -3.03
CA ASN A 268 -6.55 -14.55 -1.80
C ASN A 268 -5.18 -14.43 -1.12
N VAL A 269 -4.89 -13.23 -0.63
CA VAL A 269 -3.79 -13.00 0.28
C VAL A 269 -4.11 -13.58 1.67
N ILE A 270 -3.10 -13.69 2.52
CA ILE A 270 -3.28 -14.17 3.90
C ILE A 270 -4.21 -13.24 4.70
N SER A 271 -4.68 -13.70 5.85
CA SER A 271 -5.46 -12.91 6.81
C SER A 271 -5.06 -13.31 8.21
N ASN A 272 -4.96 -12.34 9.12
CA ASN A 272 -4.82 -12.59 10.56
C ASN A 272 -6.17 -12.60 11.29
N ILE A 273 -7.27 -12.31 10.58
CA ILE A 273 -8.64 -12.39 11.12
C ILE A 273 -9.12 -13.84 11.10
N HIS A 274 -9.67 -14.29 12.24
CA HIS A 274 -10.21 -15.63 12.42
C HIS A 274 -11.46 -15.61 13.31
N THR A 275 -12.34 -16.60 13.14
CA THR A 275 -13.51 -16.79 14.00
C THR A 275 -13.10 -17.43 15.32
N VAL A 276 -13.57 -16.88 16.44
CA VAL A 276 -13.28 -17.36 17.80
C VAL A 276 -14.49 -18.10 18.39
N SER A 277 -15.71 -17.66 18.09
CA SER A 277 -16.94 -18.28 18.57
C SER A 277 -18.12 -18.03 17.61
N GLY A 278 -19.13 -18.90 17.69
CA GLY A 278 -20.26 -18.93 16.76
C GLY A 278 -20.00 -19.81 15.54
N GLU A 279 -21.06 -20.34 14.94
CA GLU A 279 -21.01 -20.94 13.61
C GLU A 279 -21.35 -19.86 12.59
N SER A 280 -20.37 -19.47 11.77
CA SER A 280 -20.62 -18.54 10.67
C SER A 280 -20.57 -19.31 9.34
N PRO A 281 -21.61 -19.22 8.50
CA PRO A 281 -21.51 -19.68 7.10
C PRO A 281 -20.61 -18.74 6.27
N THR A 282 -20.38 -17.52 6.75
CA THR A 282 -19.67 -16.46 6.06
C THR A 282 -18.19 -16.50 6.42
N ARG A 283 -17.34 -16.70 5.41
CA ARG A 283 -15.89 -16.62 5.59
C ARG A 283 -15.48 -15.20 5.95
N VAL A 284 -14.37 -15.05 6.68
CA VAL A 284 -13.76 -13.76 6.94
C VAL A 284 -12.41 -13.65 6.23
N GLN A 285 -12.09 -12.47 5.74
CA GLN A 285 -10.82 -12.10 5.13
C GLN A 285 -10.48 -10.66 5.56
N GLY A 286 -9.28 -10.20 5.22
CA GLY A 286 -8.82 -8.86 5.53
C GLY A 286 -7.60 -8.88 6.43
N PHE A 287 -7.30 -7.76 7.07
CA PHE A 287 -6.13 -7.63 7.91
C PHE A 287 -6.32 -6.60 9.02
N PHE A 288 -5.74 -6.90 10.18
CA PHE A 288 -5.61 -5.99 11.31
C PHE A 288 -4.14 -5.70 11.58
N ASN A 289 -3.77 -4.43 11.67
CA ASN A 289 -2.44 -4.00 12.06
C ASN A 289 -2.52 -2.72 12.90
N VAL A 290 -1.52 -2.53 13.77
CA VAL A 290 -1.30 -1.28 14.50
C VAL A 290 0.12 -0.78 14.23
N SER A 291 0.29 0.53 14.11
CA SER A 291 1.56 1.13 13.66
C SER A 291 1.99 2.31 14.52
N ALA A 292 3.27 2.35 14.90
CA ALA A 292 3.95 3.61 15.17
C ALA A 292 4.29 4.31 13.84
N VAL A 293 4.20 5.64 13.81
CA VAL A 293 4.46 6.41 12.60
C VAL A 293 5.44 7.54 12.86
N THR A 294 6.52 7.57 12.07
CA THR A 294 7.36 8.77 11.89
C THR A 294 7.14 9.32 10.49
N SER A 295 7.43 10.61 10.32
CA SER A 295 7.27 11.28 9.04
C SER A 295 8.42 12.23 8.75
N GLY A 296 8.63 12.49 7.47
CA GLY A 296 9.62 13.45 7.01
C GLY A 296 9.29 13.92 5.60
N GLY A 297 9.94 14.99 5.17
CA GLY A 297 9.68 15.53 3.84
C GLY A 297 10.70 16.58 3.42
N GLY A 298 10.64 16.93 2.14
CA GLY A 298 11.48 17.96 1.55
C GLY A 298 10.80 18.57 0.32
N GLU A 299 11.09 19.85 0.08
CA GLU A 299 10.67 20.57 -1.11
C GLU A 299 11.89 20.83 -2.00
N LEU A 300 11.76 20.54 -3.30
CA LEU A 300 12.76 20.83 -4.30
C LEU A 300 12.73 22.33 -4.64
N THR A 301 13.33 23.13 -3.77
CA THR A 301 13.47 24.58 -3.99
C THR A 301 14.47 24.89 -5.11
N ALA A 302 14.42 26.10 -5.66
CA ALA A 302 15.38 26.55 -6.67
C ALA A 302 16.84 26.48 -6.16
N ALA A 303 17.07 26.78 -4.88
CA ALA A 303 18.39 26.71 -4.27
C ALA A 303 18.91 25.27 -4.17
N ILE A 304 18.05 24.32 -3.77
CA ILE A 304 18.38 22.89 -3.74
C ILE A 304 18.67 22.38 -5.15
N ALA A 305 17.86 22.79 -6.13
CA ALA A 305 18.04 22.41 -7.53
C ALA A 305 19.38 22.93 -8.09
N GLU A 306 19.73 24.18 -7.83
CA GLU A 306 21.00 24.78 -8.24
C GLU A 306 22.20 24.08 -7.59
N ALA A 307 22.13 23.81 -6.28
CA ALA A 307 23.17 23.07 -5.56
C ALA A 307 23.35 21.64 -6.10
N ALA A 308 22.24 20.94 -6.39
CA ALA A 308 22.28 19.58 -6.93
C ALA A 308 22.80 19.52 -8.38
N MET A 309 22.65 20.59 -9.17
CA MET A 309 23.22 20.71 -10.51
C MET A 309 24.73 21.00 -10.50
N ASN A 310 25.27 21.55 -9.41
CA ASN A 310 26.69 21.87 -9.25
C ASN A 310 27.25 21.34 -7.92
N PRO A 311 27.34 20.00 -7.75
CA PRO A 311 27.74 19.39 -6.48
C PRO A 311 29.19 19.70 -6.07
N ASP A 312 30.05 20.10 -7.02
CA ASP A 312 31.48 20.37 -6.81
C ASP A 312 31.83 21.88 -6.69
N GLY A 313 30.84 22.78 -6.80
CA GLY A 313 31.01 24.21 -6.51
C GLY A 313 32.04 24.96 -7.37
N ASN A 314 32.03 24.76 -8.70
CA ASN A 314 32.76 25.59 -9.67
C ASN A 314 31.82 26.42 -10.54
#